data_AF-A0A136KP07-F1
#
_entry.id   AF-A0A136KP07-F1
#
_cell.length_a   1.000
_cell.length_b   1.000
_cell.length_c   1.000
_cell.angle_alpha   90.00
_cell.angle_beta   90.00
_cell.angle_gamma   90.00
#
_symmetry.space_group_name_H-M   'P 1'
#
loop_
_entity.id
_entity.type
_entity.pdbx_description
1 polymer ?
#
loop_
_entity_poly.entity_id
_entity_poly.type
_entity_poly.pdbx_seq_one_letter_code
_entity_poly.pdbx_strand_id
1 'polypeptide(L)'
;MKRVLSTVFLAIGASTCAFALNLTGIALFSADTSGNPSGGQRWNTLGGDVTYNLYLRQGAAWVNSGNGAEARIDVPLTPGVHFFDIYGQPGSGSHFGISLMFDGTDNAPRIAAHNPSAGSDTGFSVTSSGSVYDLNSVLRPTPNSLSYSSGGLTATLTKFIYMTPTMPPVQDLVQGYNNIPGSGNDYHGVIELTVVPEPSSMLVLGAGAACSHFARRRRR
;
A
#
# COMPACT_ATOMS: atom_id res chain seq x y z
N MET A 1 55.48 -2.94 40.21
CA MET A 1 54.21 -2.22 39.97
C MET A 1 53.79 -2.44 38.52
N LYS A 2 52.92 -3.42 38.24
CA LYS A 2 52.43 -3.71 36.88
C LYS A 2 51.05 -3.09 36.73
N ARG A 3 50.93 -2.03 35.92
CA ARG A 3 49.64 -1.40 35.59
C ARG A 3 48.95 -2.27 34.54
N VAL A 4 47.86 -2.93 34.93
CA VAL A 4 46.95 -3.62 34.02
C VAL A 4 46.06 -2.56 33.38
N LEU A 5 46.22 -2.37 32.07
CA LEU A 5 45.38 -1.47 31.28
C LEU A 5 44.16 -2.28 30.81
N SER A 6 43.02 -2.11 31.49
CA SER A 6 41.75 -2.70 31.05
C SER A 6 41.23 -1.91 29.84
N THR A 7 41.34 -2.50 28.65
CA THR A 7 40.70 -1.99 27.44
C THR A 7 39.23 -2.37 27.46
N VAL A 8 38.36 -1.39 27.76
CA VAL A 8 36.91 -1.52 27.57
C VAL A 8 36.63 -1.41 26.07
N PHE A 9 36.34 -2.55 25.42
CA PHE A 9 35.78 -2.56 24.07
C PHE A 9 34.29 -2.21 24.17
N LEU A 10 33.96 -0.95 23.96
CA LEU A 10 32.58 -0.52 23.74
C LEU A 10 32.19 -0.91 22.30
N ALA A 11 31.63 -2.11 22.14
CA ALA A 11 31.02 -2.53 20.89
C ALA A 11 29.71 -1.73 20.70
N ILE A 12 29.77 -0.61 19.99
CA ILE A 12 28.58 0.02 19.43
C ILE A 12 28.15 -0.89 18.29
N GLY A 13 27.33 -1.90 18.61
CA GLY A 13 26.59 -2.64 17.60
C GLY A 13 25.70 -1.64 16.88
N ALA A 14 26.00 -1.37 15.61
CA ALA A 14 25.04 -0.71 14.73
C ALA A 14 23.85 -1.66 14.62
N SER A 15 22.85 -1.44 15.48
CA SER A 15 21.53 -2.02 15.29
C SER A 15 21.01 -1.34 14.03
N THR A 16 21.18 -1.99 12.88
CA THR A 16 20.42 -1.65 11.69
C THR A 16 18.97 -1.96 12.06
N CYS A 17 18.24 -0.98 12.59
CA CYS A 17 16.79 -1.08 12.63
C CYS A 17 16.37 -1.30 11.18
N ALA A 18 15.90 -2.51 10.87
CA ALA A 18 15.34 -2.79 9.57
C ALA A 18 14.11 -1.89 9.43
N PHE A 19 14.13 -1.01 8.42
CA PHE A 19 12.94 -0.28 8.02
C PHE A 19 11.91 -1.30 7.53
N ALA A 20 10.71 -1.27 8.08
CA ALA A 20 9.65 -2.21 7.74
C ALA A 20 8.34 -1.44 7.54
N LEU A 21 7.78 -1.57 6.35
CA LEU A 21 6.46 -1.07 5.99
C LEU A 21 5.94 -2.02 4.92
N ASN A 22 4.84 -2.70 5.19
CA ASN A 22 4.28 -3.68 4.26
C ASN A 22 2.86 -3.25 3.86
N LEU A 23 2.58 -3.25 2.56
CA LEU A 23 1.20 -3.19 2.07
C LEU A 23 0.60 -4.59 2.16
N THR A 24 -0.36 -4.77 3.06
CA THR A 24 -0.92 -6.09 3.37
C THR A 24 -2.38 -6.24 2.98
N GLY A 25 -3.01 -5.18 2.47
CA GLY A 25 -4.36 -5.30 1.97
C GLY A 25 -4.85 -4.07 1.22
N ILE A 26 -5.74 -4.31 0.27
CA ILE A 26 -6.50 -3.27 -0.44
C ILE A 26 -7.97 -3.64 -0.41
N ALA A 27 -8.82 -2.66 -0.11
CA ALA A 27 -10.25 -2.71 -0.39
C ALA A 27 -10.58 -1.61 -1.40
N LEU A 28 -11.22 -1.98 -2.51
CA LEU A 28 -11.66 -1.07 -3.56
C LEU A 28 -13.17 -1.20 -3.71
N PHE A 29 -13.87 -0.09 -3.89
CA PHE A 29 -15.34 -0.08 -3.90
C PHE A 29 -15.90 0.99 -4.82
N SER A 30 -17.10 0.77 -5.32
CA SER A 30 -17.87 1.84 -5.94
C SER A 30 -18.24 2.88 -4.89
N ALA A 31 -18.12 4.15 -5.27
CA ALA A 31 -18.35 5.28 -4.39
C ALA A 31 -19.40 6.24 -4.97
N ASP A 32 -19.87 7.17 -4.14
CA ASP A 32 -20.51 8.39 -4.59
C ASP A 32 -19.46 9.47 -4.96
N THR A 33 -19.92 10.65 -5.38
CA THR A 33 -19.06 11.79 -5.71
C THR A 33 -18.28 12.36 -4.52
N SER A 34 -18.65 12.00 -3.29
CA SER A 34 -17.97 12.41 -2.06
C SER A 34 -16.98 11.36 -1.55
N GLY A 35 -16.84 10.23 -2.25
CA GLY A 35 -15.94 9.14 -1.88
C GLY A 35 -16.52 8.15 -0.87
N ASN A 36 -17.80 8.24 -0.52
CA ASN A 36 -18.43 7.26 0.36
C ASN A 36 -18.84 6.01 -0.42
N PRO A 37 -18.74 4.81 0.17
CA PRO A 37 -19.30 3.58 -0.38
C PRO A 37 -20.74 3.74 -0.87
N SER A 38 -20.97 3.45 -2.15
CA SER A 38 -22.28 3.56 -2.78
C SER A 38 -22.37 2.61 -3.98
N GLY A 39 -23.56 2.09 -4.30
CA GLY A 39 -23.76 1.15 -5.42
C GLY A 39 -23.40 -0.31 -5.14
N GLY A 40 -22.80 -0.61 -3.98
CA GLY A 40 -22.64 -1.98 -3.46
C GLY A 40 -21.51 -2.82 -4.06
N GLN A 41 -20.83 -2.31 -5.09
CA GLN A 41 -19.72 -3.02 -5.73
C GLN A 41 -18.45 -2.91 -4.87
N ARG A 42 -17.80 -4.06 -4.63
CA ARG A 42 -16.64 -4.18 -3.74
C ARG A 42 -15.67 -5.23 -4.24
N TRP A 43 -14.39 -4.94 -4.07
CA TRP A 43 -13.28 -5.86 -4.26
C TRP A 43 -12.29 -5.76 -3.12
N ASN A 44 -11.62 -6.84 -2.78
CA ASN A 44 -10.54 -6.82 -1.80
C ASN A 44 -9.41 -7.80 -2.14
N THR A 45 -8.28 -7.69 -1.46
CA THR A 45 -7.18 -8.65 -1.54
C THR A 45 -7.21 -9.63 -0.37
N LEU A 46 -8.39 -10.12 0.05
CA LEU A 46 -8.49 -11.07 1.17
C LEU A 46 -8.52 -12.52 0.69
N GLY A 47 -9.41 -12.80 -0.26
CA GLY A 47 -9.75 -14.16 -0.67
C GLY A 47 -10.59 -14.90 0.37
N GLY A 48 -11.38 -15.86 -0.11
CA GLY A 48 -12.09 -16.83 0.72
C GLY A 48 -13.34 -16.25 1.37
N ASP A 49 -13.75 -15.05 0.96
CA ASP A 49 -14.93 -14.36 1.43
C ASP A 49 -15.96 -14.16 0.30
N VAL A 50 -17.01 -13.38 0.59
CA VAL A 50 -18.07 -13.09 -0.38
C VAL A 50 -17.75 -11.88 -1.27
N THR A 51 -16.66 -11.17 -1.00
CA THR A 51 -16.25 -9.99 -1.74
C THR A 51 -15.40 -10.43 -2.93
N TYR A 52 -15.58 -9.80 -4.09
CA TYR A 52 -14.80 -10.17 -5.26
C TYR A 52 -13.32 -9.86 -5.04
N ASN A 53 -12.43 -10.63 -5.65
CA ASN A 53 -11.01 -10.39 -5.50
C ASN A 53 -10.54 -9.21 -6.35
N LEU A 54 -9.65 -8.41 -5.77
CA LEU A 54 -8.84 -7.42 -6.46
C LEU A 54 -7.49 -8.06 -6.75
N TYR A 55 -7.11 -8.11 -8.03
CA TYR A 55 -5.82 -8.66 -8.43
C TYR A 55 -4.83 -7.57 -8.79
N LEU A 56 -3.59 -7.74 -8.37
CA LEU A 56 -2.50 -6.79 -8.57
C LEU A 56 -1.46 -7.39 -9.51
N ARG A 57 -0.93 -6.56 -10.41
CA ARG A 57 0.33 -6.84 -11.12
C ARG A 57 1.37 -5.81 -10.79
N GLN A 58 2.62 -6.26 -10.80
CA GLN A 58 3.79 -5.40 -10.81
C GLN A 58 4.62 -5.75 -12.06
N GLY A 59 4.53 -4.89 -13.08
CA GLY A 59 4.99 -5.22 -14.42
C GLY A 59 4.15 -6.38 -15.01
N ALA A 60 4.81 -7.42 -15.51
CA ALA A 60 4.12 -8.57 -16.10
C ALA A 60 3.67 -9.65 -15.09
N ALA A 61 4.13 -9.56 -13.84
CA ALA A 61 3.90 -10.59 -12.83
C ALA A 61 2.68 -10.29 -11.96
N TRP A 62 1.88 -11.31 -11.68
CA TRP A 62 0.84 -11.25 -10.66
C TRP A 62 1.45 -11.20 -9.26
N VAL A 63 0.94 -10.29 -8.43
CA VAL A 63 1.30 -10.17 -7.00
C VAL A 63 0.46 -11.14 -6.17
N ASN A 64 -0.80 -11.36 -6.56
CA ASN A 64 -1.73 -12.29 -5.94
C ASN A 64 -2.52 -13.09 -7.01
N SER A 65 -3.18 -14.16 -6.58
CA SER A 65 -3.87 -15.08 -7.48
C SER A 65 -5.05 -15.77 -6.80
N GLY A 66 -5.80 -16.62 -7.52
CA GLY A 66 -6.77 -17.54 -6.91
C GLY A 66 -7.85 -16.87 -6.05
N ASN A 67 -8.42 -17.63 -5.11
CA ASN A 67 -9.50 -17.17 -4.24
C ASN A 67 -9.29 -17.52 -2.77
N GLY A 68 -8.22 -18.21 -2.41
CA GLY A 68 -7.89 -18.54 -1.03
C GLY A 68 -6.90 -17.55 -0.43
N ALA A 69 -6.03 -18.06 0.43
CA ALA A 69 -4.96 -17.29 1.04
C ALA A 69 -4.01 -16.65 0.01
N GLU A 70 -3.94 -17.20 -1.20
CA GLU A 70 -3.13 -16.71 -2.31
C GLU A 70 -3.67 -15.42 -2.96
N ALA A 71 -4.91 -15.02 -2.66
CA ALA A 71 -5.44 -13.71 -3.02
C ALA A 71 -4.92 -12.59 -2.09
N ARG A 72 -4.41 -12.98 -0.92
CA ARG A 72 -3.82 -12.06 0.04
C ARG A 72 -2.48 -11.53 -0.44
N ILE A 73 -2.25 -10.24 -0.22
CA ILE A 73 -0.97 -9.59 -0.50
C ILE A 73 -0.16 -9.39 0.78
N ASP A 74 1.15 -9.45 0.64
CA ASP A 74 2.11 -9.00 1.64
C ASP A 74 3.32 -8.44 0.88
N VAL A 75 3.27 -7.14 0.59
CA VAL A 75 4.27 -6.47 -0.26
C VAL A 75 5.16 -5.59 0.60
N PRO A 76 6.44 -5.94 0.79
CA PRO A 76 7.40 -5.07 1.45
C PRO A 76 7.64 -3.80 0.63
N LEU A 77 7.49 -2.64 1.26
CA LEU A 77 7.68 -1.34 0.65
C LEU A 77 9.02 -0.75 1.05
N THR A 78 10.02 -0.88 0.16
CA THR A 78 11.31 -0.19 0.31
C THR A 78 11.22 1.27 -0.12
N PRO A 79 12.16 2.16 0.28
CA PRO A 79 12.23 3.51 -0.28
C PRO A 79 12.24 3.51 -1.82
N GLY A 80 11.45 4.39 -2.42
CA GLY A 80 11.25 4.47 -3.87
C GLY A 80 9.77 4.50 -4.26
N VAL A 81 9.52 4.38 -5.57
CA VAL A 81 8.16 4.38 -6.13
C VAL A 81 7.74 2.95 -6.43
N HIS A 82 6.55 2.57 -5.96
CA HIS A 82 5.93 1.27 -6.19
C HIS A 82 4.66 1.46 -7.02
N PHE A 83 4.61 0.76 -8.16
CA PHE A 83 3.51 0.81 -9.11
C PHE A 83 2.79 -0.54 -9.13
N PHE A 84 1.46 -0.50 -9.04
CA PHE A 84 0.63 -1.69 -9.17
C PHE A 84 -0.49 -1.42 -10.17
N ASP A 85 -0.58 -2.27 -11.19
CA ASP A 85 -1.81 -2.39 -11.99
C ASP A 85 -2.82 -3.18 -11.16
N ILE A 86 -4.06 -2.71 -11.10
CA ILE A 86 -5.15 -3.33 -10.34
C ILE A 86 -6.27 -3.76 -11.28
N TYR A 87 -6.84 -4.94 -11.05
CA TYR A 87 -7.86 -5.54 -11.88
C TYR A 87 -9.00 -6.11 -11.03
N GLY A 88 -10.23 -5.95 -11.50
CA GLY A 88 -11.41 -6.47 -10.82
C GLY A 88 -12.57 -6.75 -11.79
N GLN A 89 -13.34 -7.76 -11.43
CA GLN A 89 -14.53 -8.22 -12.17
C GLN A 89 -15.46 -8.92 -11.16
N PRO A 90 -16.77 -9.08 -11.42
CA PRO A 90 -17.59 -8.14 -12.18
C PRO A 90 -17.63 -6.77 -11.49
N GLY A 91 -18.26 -5.78 -12.12
CA GLY A 91 -18.43 -4.47 -11.51
C GLY A 91 -19.52 -3.60 -12.10
N SER A 92 -19.84 -2.53 -11.37
CA SER A 92 -20.65 -1.40 -11.83
C SER A 92 -20.15 -0.11 -11.15
N GLY A 93 -20.43 1.04 -11.76
CA GLY A 93 -20.08 2.35 -11.20
C GLY A 93 -19.05 3.12 -12.02
N SER A 94 -18.95 4.41 -11.69
CA SER A 94 -18.08 5.39 -12.36
C SER A 94 -17.29 6.28 -11.39
N HIS A 95 -17.39 6.01 -10.09
CA HIS A 95 -16.66 6.67 -9.02
C HIS A 95 -16.15 5.56 -8.10
N PHE A 96 -14.93 5.68 -7.62
CA PHE A 96 -14.29 4.60 -6.88
C PHE A 96 -13.59 5.12 -5.64
N GLY A 97 -13.70 4.38 -4.55
CA GLY A 97 -12.91 4.57 -3.35
C GLY A 97 -11.93 3.42 -3.15
N ILE A 98 -10.84 3.72 -2.46
CA ILE A 98 -9.82 2.74 -2.10
C ILE A 98 -9.41 2.93 -0.65
N SER A 99 -9.11 1.83 0.01
CA SER A 99 -8.55 1.77 1.36
C SER A 99 -7.35 0.83 1.38
N LEU A 100 -6.25 1.30 1.95
CA LEU A 100 -5.01 0.54 2.05
C LEU A 100 -4.73 0.17 3.50
N MET A 101 -4.45 -1.11 3.71
CA MET A 101 -4.11 -1.72 4.99
C MET A 101 -2.62 -2.07 4.98
N PHE A 102 -1.97 -1.83 6.11
CA PHE A 102 -0.54 -2.01 6.26
C PHE A 102 -0.23 -2.88 7.46
N ASP A 103 0.96 -3.48 7.43
CA ASP A 103 1.58 -4.18 8.56
C ASP A 103 0.67 -5.23 9.20
N GLY A 104 -0.13 -5.93 8.39
CA GLY A 104 -1.01 -7.03 8.81
C GLY A 104 -2.28 -6.58 9.52
N THR A 105 -2.60 -5.28 9.53
CA THR A 105 -3.79 -4.77 10.22
C THR A 105 -4.98 -4.65 9.27
N ASP A 106 -5.79 -5.71 9.19
CA ASP A 106 -6.88 -5.85 8.21
C ASP A 106 -8.10 -4.97 8.49
N ASN A 107 -8.32 -4.57 9.73
CA ASN A 107 -9.51 -3.85 10.19
C ASN A 107 -9.29 -2.34 10.38
N ALA A 108 -8.13 -1.83 9.98
CA ALA A 108 -7.76 -0.43 10.18
C ALA A 108 -7.14 0.16 8.91
N PRO A 109 -7.95 0.70 8.00
CA PRO A 109 -7.48 1.48 6.87
C PRO A 109 -6.53 2.59 7.34
N ARG A 110 -5.36 2.71 6.70
CA ARG A 110 -4.37 3.75 7.03
C ARG A 110 -4.32 4.86 5.99
N ILE A 111 -4.58 4.50 4.73
CA ILE A 111 -4.74 5.43 3.63
C ILE A 111 -6.13 5.20 3.03
N ALA A 112 -6.84 6.28 2.75
CA ALA A 112 -8.11 6.24 2.05
C ALA A 112 -8.21 7.39 1.04
N ALA A 113 -8.58 7.04 -0.18
CA ALA A 113 -8.73 7.97 -1.27
C ALA A 113 -9.99 7.67 -2.08
N HIS A 114 -10.44 8.66 -2.82
CA HIS A 114 -11.49 8.49 -3.82
C HIS A 114 -11.09 9.14 -5.13
N ASN A 115 -11.51 8.52 -6.22
CA ASN A 115 -11.45 9.08 -7.54
C ASN A 115 -12.89 9.41 -7.98
N PRO A 116 -13.22 10.70 -8.17
CA PRO A 116 -14.57 11.14 -8.50
C PRO A 116 -14.95 10.90 -9.96
N SER A 117 -14.06 10.36 -10.80
CA SER A 117 -14.38 10.05 -12.19
C SER A 117 -13.53 8.91 -12.69
N ALA A 118 -14.19 7.82 -13.13
CA ALA A 118 -13.52 6.68 -13.73
C ALA A 118 -12.53 7.10 -14.83
N GLY A 119 -11.34 6.51 -14.81
CA GLY A 119 -10.26 6.76 -15.77
C GLY A 119 -9.58 8.12 -15.67
N SER A 120 -9.97 9.00 -14.75
CA SER A 120 -9.27 10.26 -14.55
C SER A 120 -7.99 10.06 -13.75
N ASP A 121 -6.85 10.49 -14.30
CA ASP A 121 -5.57 10.63 -13.57
C ASP A 121 -5.53 11.90 -12.72
N THR A 122 -6.40 12.87 -13.02
CA THR A 122 -6.47 14.13 -12.30
C THR A 122 -7.63 14.11 -11.31
N GLY A 123 -7.39 14.61 -10.09
CA GLY A 123 -8.46 14.90 -9.14
C GLY A 123 -8.88 13.77 -8.20
N PHE A 124 -8.11 12.68 -8.07
CA PHE A 124 -8.28 11.82 -6.89
C PHE A 124 -7.88 12.62 -5.64
N SER A 125 -8.56 12.37 -4.53
CA SER A 125 -8.27 13.07 -3.29
C SER A 125 -8.54 12.18 -2.09
N VAL A 126 -8.14 12.65 -0.91
CA VAL A 126 -8.42 11.96 0.35
C VAL A 126 -9.93 11.79 0.54
N THR A 127 -10.36 10.65 1.03
CA THR A 127 -11.74 10.50 1.53
C THR A 127 -11.82 11.17 2.89
N SER A 128 -12.29 12.42 2.93
CA SER A 128 -12.10 13.30 4.09
C SER A 128 -13.11 13.12 5.23
N SER A 129 -14.23 12.46 4.96
CA SER A 129 -15.28 12.19 5.94
C SER A 129 -16.03 10.89 5.62
N GLY A 130 -16.94 10.48 6.51
CA GLY A 130 -17.75 9.28 6.31
C GLY A 130 -17.03 7.99 6.65
N SER A 131 -17.24 6.96 5.85
CA SER A 131 -16.71 5.61 6.10
C SER A 131 -16.12 5.00 4.85
N VAL A 132 -15.20 4.07 5.04
CA VAL A 132 -14.58 3.27 3.98
C VAL A 132 -14.56 1.80 4.39
N TYR A 133 -14.41 0.89 3.44
CA TYR A 133 -14.31 -0.53 3.77
C TYR A 133 -12.91 -0.88 4.28
N ASP A 134 -12.86 -1.67 5.34
CA ASP A 134 -11.66 -2.44 5.69
C ASP A 134 -11.52 -3.70 4.83
N LEU A 135 -10.49 -4.50 5.07
CA LEU A 135 -10.22 -5.69 4.26
C LEU A 135 -11.33 -6.75 4.40
N ASN A 136 -12.04 -6.77 5.54
CA ASN A 136 -13.14 -7.69 5.83
C ASN A 136 -14.49 -7.14 5.31
N SER A 137 -14.47 -6.10 4.46
CA SER A 137 -15.67 -5.46 3.93
C SER A 137 -16.59 -4.86 5.01
N VAL A 138 -16.01 -4.48 6.15
CA VAL A 138 -16.72 -3.77 7.22
C VAL A 138 -16.45 -2.27 7.10
N LEU A 139 -17.50 -1.46 7.23
CA LEU A 139 -17.36 0.00 7.22
C LEU A 139 -16.59 0.47 8.46
N ARG A 140 -15.56 1.27 8.25
CA ARG A 140 -14.75 1.94 9.26
C ARG A 140 -14.75 3.44 9.01
N PRO A 141 -14.56 4.27 10.06
CA PRO A 141 -14.25 5.68 9.86
C PRO A 141 -13.07 5.84 8.91
N THR A 142 -13.16 6.80 7.98
CA THR A 142 -12.03 7.10 7.10
C THR A 142 -10.82 7.59 7.90
N PRO A 143 -9.58 7.17 7.57
CA PRO A 143 -8.37 7.72 8.18
C PRO A 143 -8.11 9.18 7.78
N ASN A 144 -8.81 9.70 6.75
CA ASN A 144 -8.59 11.04 6.20
C ASN A 144 -7.10 11.32 5.94
N SER A 145 -6.41 10.37 5.31
CA SER A 145 -4.99 10.50 4.96
C SER A 145 -4.65 9.83 3.64
N LEU A 146 -3.74 10.45 2.89
CA LEU A 146 -3.06 9.85 1.72
C LEU A 146 -1.69 9.27 2.07
N SER A 147 -1.25 9.40 3.32
CA SER A 147 0.05 8.91 3.78
C SER A 147 -0.07 8.10 5.06
N TYR A 148 0.81 7.12 5.20
CA TYR A 148 0.96 6.32 6.41
C TYR A 148 2.45 6.13 6.69
N SER A 149 2.82 6.22 7.97
CA SER A 149 4.21 6.01 8.38
C SER A 149 4.31 4.90 9.42
N SER A 150 5.28 4.01 9.22
CA SER A 150 5.57 2.86 10.06
C SER A 150 7.00 2.41 9.83
N GLY A 151 7.61 1.83 10.86
CA GLY A 151 8.98 1.31 10.80
C GLY A 151 10.02 2.30 10.25
N GLY A 152 9.83 3.61 10.46
CA GLY A 152 10.74 4.67 10.00
C GLY A 152 10.63 5.02 8.51
N LEU A 153 9.60 4.55 7.82
CA LEU A 153 9.26 4.90 6.43
C LEU A 153 7.88 5.57 6.38
N THR A 154 7.68 6.43 5.39
CA THR A 154 6.38 7.00 5.04
C THR A 154 6.01 6.57 3.63
N ALA A 155 4.90 5.85 3.46
CA ALA A 155 4.25 5.63 2.17
C ALA A 155 3.21 6.72 1.92
N THR A 156 3.15 7.22 0.68
CA THR A 156 2.16 8.18 0.21
C THR A 156 1.55 7.70 -1.09
N LEU A 157 0.22 7.64 -1.16
CA LEU A 157 -0.51 7.37 -2.39
C LEU A 157 -0.43 8.59 -3.31
N THR A 158 0.34 8.45 -4.39
CA THR A 158 0.60 9.52 -5.36
C THR A 158 -0.23 9.39 -6.62
N LYS A 159 -0.80 8.21 -6.87
CA LYS A 159 -1.70 7.96 -8.00
C LYS A 159 -2.80 6.97 -7.63
N PHE A 160 -4.02 7.25 -8.06
CA PHE A 160 -5.12 6.30 -8.04
C PHE A 160 -6.06 6.54 -9.23
N ILE A 161 -6.04 5.61 -10.18
CA ILE A 161 -6.96 5.55 -11.33
C ILE A 161 -7.68 4.22 -11.28
N TYR A 162 -8.97 4.23 -11.55
CA TYR A 162 -9.72 3.01 -11.83
C TYR A 162 -10.71 3.27 -12.97
N MET A 163 -10.71 2.40 -13.96
CA MET A 163 -11.35 2.54 -15.25
C MET A 163 -12.47 1.51 -15.41
N THR A 164 -13.52 1.92 -16.12
CA THR A 164 -14.60 1.01 -16.48
C THR A 164 -14.17 0.04 -17.60
N PRO A 165 -14.82 -1.12 -17.75
CA PRO A 165 -14.43 -2.16 -18.73
C PRO A 165 -14.52 -1.79 -20.22
N THR A 166 -15.06 -0.61 -20.53
CA THR A 166 -15.16 -0.06 -21.88
C THR A 166 -14.05 0.92 -22.21
N MET A 167 -13.23 1.32 -21.22
CA MET A 167 -12.11 2.23 -21.42
C MET A 167 -10.88 1.47 -21.89
N PRO A 168 -10.09 2.01 -22.84
CA PRO A 168 -8.83 1.41 -23.24
C PRO A 168 -7.75 1.45 -22.13
N PRO A 169 -6.88 0.43 -22.03
CA PRO A 169 -6.91 -0.81 -22.80
C PRO A 169 -8.05 -1.73 -22.32
N VAL A 170 -8.90 -2.15 -23.27
CA VAL A 170 -9.96 -3.12 -22.98
C VAL A 170 -9.32 -4.50 -22.91
N GLN A 171 -9.47 -5.18 -21.78
CA GLN A 171 -8.81 -6.45 -21.48
C GLN A 171 -9.76 -7.37 -20.70
N ASP A 172 -9.52 -8.67 -20.79
CA ASP A 172 -10.19 -9.72 -20.02
C ASP A 172 -9.09 -10.66 -19.50
N LEU A 173 -8.65 -10.39 -18.28
CA LEU A 173 -7.53 -11.04 -17.60
C LEU A 173 -7.97 -11.69 -16.28
N VAL A 174 -9.06 -11.21 -15.67
CA VAL A 174 -9.52 -11.70 -14.38
C VAL A 174 -11.02 -12.00 -14.40
N GLN A 175 -11.45 -12.74 -13.39
CA GLN A 175 -12.85 -12.90 -13.03
C GLN A 175 -13.01 -12.73 -11.52
N GLY A 176 -14.24 -12.64 -11.02
CA GLY A 176 -14.47 -12.21 -9.64
C GLY A 176 -13.79 -13.02 -8.54
N TYR A 177 -13.38 -14.26 -8.80
CA TYR A 177 -12.68 -15.10 -7.85
C TYR A 177 -11.48 -15.83 -8.47
N ASN A 178 -10.94 -15.36 -9.60
CA ASN A 178 -9.67 -15.89 -10.11
C ASN A 178 -8.96 -14.90 -11.05
N ASN A 179 -7.63 -14.92 -11.09
CA ASN A 179 -6.82 -14.11 -12.01
C ASN A 179 -6.61 -14.78 -13.38
N ILE A 180 -7.68 -15.33 -13.94
CA ILE A 180 -7.76 -15.86 -15.30
C ILE A 180 -8.93 -15.17 -16.03
N PRO A 181 -8.88 -15.07 -17.38
CA PRO A 181 -9.96 -14.46 -18.16
C PRO A 181 -11.33 -15.08 -17.84
N GLY A 182 -12.34 -14.22 -17.80
CA GLY A 182 -13.73 -14.55 -17.53
C GLY A 182 -14.60 -14.47 -18.78
N SER A 183 -15.84 -14.00 -18.61
CA SER A 183 -16.83 -13.83 -19.69
C SER A 183 -17.01 -12.38 -20.12
N GLY A 184 -16.14 -11.46 -19.70
CA GLY A 184 -16.33 -10.04 -19.95
C GLY A 184 -15.18 -9.20 -19.43
N ASN A 185 -15.01 -8.03 -20.04
CA ASN A 185 -13.87 -7.16 -19.81
C ASN A 185 -13.73 -6.73 -18.33
N ASP A 186 -12.49 -6.45 -17.93
CA ASP A 186 -12.12 -6.08 -16.58
C ASP A 186 -12.31 -4.59 -16.31
N TYR A 187 -12.69 -4.27 -15.07
CA TYR A 187 -12.28 -3.01 -14.49
C TYR A 187 -10.78 -3.07 -14.26
N HIS A 188 -10.07 -2.00 -14.59
CA HIS A 188 -8.62 -1.96 -14.45
C HIS A 188 -8.16 -0.58 -14.03
N GLY A 189 -6.96 -0.47 -13.48
CA GLY A 189 -6.46 0.79 -12.98
C GLY A 189 -5.04 0.70 -12.49
N VAL A 190 -4.59 1.78 -11.87
CA VAL A 190 -3.23 1.90 -11.34
C VAL A 190 -3.27 2.57 -9.98
N ILE A 191 -2.45 2.06 -9.06
CA ILE A 191 -2.05 2.79 -7.87
C ILE A 191 -0.53 2.97 -7.85
N GLU A 192 -0.10 4.11 -7.30
CA GLU A 192 1.31 4.41 -7.10
C GLU A 192 1.54 4.82 -5.64
N LEU A 193 2.50 4.18 -4.99
CA LEU A 193 2.97 4.52 -3.65
C LEU A 193 4.41 5.04 -3.73
N THR A 194 4.62 6.27 -3.30
CA THR A 194 5.96 6.82 -3.06
C THR A 194 6.34 6.61 -1.60
N VAL A 195 7.48 5.98 -1.37
CA VAL A 195 7.97 5.59 -0.05
C VAL A 195 9.28 6.30 0.23
N VAL A 196 9.37 6.99 1.36
CA VAL A 196 10.58 7.73 1.78
C VAL A 196 10.96 7.39 3.22
N PRO A 197 12.24 7.45 3.61
CA PRO A 197 12.62 7.41 5.02
C PRO A 197 12.03 8.60 5.79
N GLU A 198 11.58 8.35 7.02
CA GLU A 198 11.17 9.42 7.91
C GLU A 198 12.35 10.37 8.22
N PRO A 199 12.10 11.69 8.37
CA PRO A 199 13.17 12.66 8.67
C PRO A 199 13.96 12.34 9.94
N SER A 200 13.30 11.80 10.96
CA SER A 200 13.90 11.35 12.23
C SER A 200 14.92 10.23 12.01
N SER A 201 14.62 9.30 11.12
CA SER A 201 15.47 8.17 10.77
C SER A 201 16.76 8.61 10.07
N MET A 202 16.68 9.67 9.25
CA MET A 202 17.84 10.27 8.58
C MET A 202 18.83 10.90 9.56
N LEU A 203 18.35 11.51 10.65
CA LEU A 203 19.19 12.11 11.69
C LEU A 203 20.01 11.07 12.47
N VAL A 204 19.44 9.90 12.75
CA VAL A 204 20.14 8.80 13.43
C VAL A 204 21.26 8.24 12.56
N LEU A 205 21.04 8.08 11.26
CA LEU A 205 22.08 7.70 10.29
C LEU A 205 23.22 8.74 10.23
N GLY A 206 22.89 10.03 10.18
CA GLY A 206 23.88 11.11 10.18
C GLY A 206 24.71 11.17 11.47
N ALA A 207 24.09 10.98 12.63
CA ALA A 207 24.78 10.95 13.92
C ALA A 207 25.77 9.76 14.02
N GLY A 208 25.39 8.58 13.51
CA GLY A 208 26.28 7.41 13.47
C GLY A 208 27.53 7.62 12.60
N ALA A 209 27.39 8.28 11.45
CA ALA A 209 28.52 8.63 10.58
C ALA A 209 29.45 9.68 11.23
N ALA A 210 28.89 10.68 11.92
CA ALA A 210 29.68 11.67 12.65
C ALA A 210 30.47 11.02 13.80
N CYS A 211 29.83 10.18 14.62
CA CYS A 211 30.48 9.50 15.73
C CYS A 211 31.64 8.60 15.28
N SER A 212 31.48 7.87 14.17
CA SER A 212 32.54 7.02 13.60
C SER A 212 33.70 7.85 13.03
N HIS A 213 33.43 9.00 12.39
CA HIS A 213 34.46 9.92 11.91
C HIS A 213 35.26 10.55 13.06
N PHE A 214 34.60 11.00 14.14
CA PHE A 214 35.27 11.58 15.31
C PHE A 214 36.05 10.54 16.13
N ALA A 215 35.54 9.31 16.26
CA ALA A 215 36.26 8.21 16.89
C ALA A 215 37.54 7.83 16.13
N ARG A 216 37.54 7.94 14.80
CA ARG A 216 38.71 7.67 13.94
C ARG A 216 39.76 8.77 14.01
N ARG A 217 39.35 10.03 14.17
CA ARG A 217 40.27 11.18 14.35
C ARG A 217 40.98 11.20 15.69
N ARG A 218 40.35 10.73 16.78
CA ARG A 218 40.98 10.64 18.11
C ARG A 218 42.01 9.51 18.26
N ARG A 219 42.12 8.61 17.28
CA ARG A 219 43.08 7.48 17.27
C ARG A 219 44.33 7.74 16.42
N ARG A 220 44.49 8.94 15.87
CA ARG A 220 45.74 9.43 15.27
C ARG A 220 46.35 10.47 16.19
#